data_AF-Q25BV9-F1
#
_entry.id   AF-Q25BV9-F1
#
_cell.length_a   1.000
_cell.length_b   1.000
_cell.length_c   1.000
_cell.angle_alpha   90.00
_cell.angle_beta   90.00
_cell.angle_gamma   90.00
#
_symmetry.space_group_name_H-M   'P 1'
#
loop_
_entity.id
_entity.type
_entity.pdbx_description
1 polymer ?
#
loop_
_entity_poly.entity_id
_entity_poly.type
_entity_poly.pdbx_seq_one_letter_code
_entity_poly.pdbx_strand_id
1 'polypeptide(L)'
;MKAELFEQKSAMPKDNYDTHGERILLMKDRNYSAYVQDLECMWRWTIYRDNELVQEGCSLSQRSAQEAVDHVMALLCHSQKN
;
A
#
# COMPACT_ATOMS: atom_id res chain seq x y z
N MET A 1 -26.35 -25.45 18.08
CA MET A 1 -26.24 -24.74 16.79
C MET A 1 -25.43 -23.47 17.04
N LYS A 2 -24.15 -23.45 16.67
CA LYS A 2 -23.33 -22.23 16.69
C LYS A 2 -22.87 -21.98 15.26
N ALA A 3 -23.24 -20.84 14.71
CA ALA A 3 -22.85 -20.41 13.39
C ALA A 3 -21.37 -20.01 13.43
N GLU A 4 -20.55 -20.72 12.67
CA GLU A 4 -19.16 -20.34 12.40
C GLU A 4 -19.19 -19.29 11.29
N LEU A 5 -18.90 -18.04 11.67
CA LEU A 5 -18.74 -16.93 10.74
C LEU A 5 -17.37 -17.09 10.07
N PHE A 6 -17.36 -17.45 8.79
CA PHE A 6 -16.17 -17.51 7.95
C PHE A 6 -15.57 -16.10 7.80
N GLU A 7 -14.55 -15.76 8.60
CA GLU A 7 -13.62 -14.69 8.23
C GLU A 7 -12.60 -15.26 7.25
N GLN A 8 -12.91 -15.15 5.96
CA GLN A 8 -11.94 -15.41 4.90
C GLN A 8 -10.96 -14.24 4.84
N LYS A 9 -9.95 -14.25 5.73
CA LYS A 9 -8.79 -13.35 5.64
C LYS A 9 -8.03 -13.71 4.37
N SER A 10 -8.24 -12.91 3.32
CA SER A 10 -7.41 -12.91 2.12
C SER A 10 -5.96 -12.69 2.54
N ALA A 11 -5.18 -13.76 2.56
CA ALA A 11 -3.78 -13.71 2.95
C ALA A 11 -2.98 -13.11 1.79
N MET A 12 -2.84 -11.79 1.78
CA MET A 12 -1.86 -11.11 0.94
C MET A 12 -0.44 -11.54 1.37
N PRO A 13 0.50 -11.66 0.43
CA PRO A 13 1.84 -12.16 0.70
C PRO A 13 2.52 -11.35 1.81
N LYS A 14 2.95 -12.04 2.87
CA LYS A 14 3.72 -11.47 3.99
C LYS A 14 5.16 -11.27 3.55
N ASP A 15 5.53 -10.05 3.25
CA ASP A 15 6.91 -9.63 3.06
C ASP A 15 7.61 -9.49 4.43
N ASN A 16 8.86 -9.98 4.53
CA ASN A 16 9.65 -10.10 5.78
C ASN A 16 9.95 -8.78 6.53
N TYR A 17 9.49 -7.65 6.01
CA TYR A 17 9.65 -6.30 6.59
C TYR A 17 8.41 -5.84 7.35
N ASP A 18 7.42 -6.70 7.56
CA ASP A 18 6.23 -6.44 8.39
C ASP A 18 6.56 -6.45 9.90
N THR A 19 7.69 -5.84 10.28
CA THR A 19 8.09 -5.63 11.66
C THR A 19 7.29 -4.48 12.25
N HIS A 20 6.22 -4.83 12.98
CA HIS A 20 5.53 -4.07 14.04
C HIS A 20 4.92 -2.68 13.72
N GLY A 21 5.21 -2.03 12.59
CA GLY A 21 4.61 -0.75 12.21
C GLY A 21 3.23 -0.90 11.59
N GLU A 22 2.24 -0.14 12.08
CA GLU A 22 0.91 -0.04 11.46
C GLU A 22 1.04 0.50 10.03
N ARG A 23 0.40 -0.17 9.06
CA ARG A 23 0.31 0.33 7.68
C ARG A 23 -0.81 1.36 7.60
N ILE A 24 -0.45 2.59 7.26
CA ILE A 24 -1.38 3.71 7.09
C ILE A 24 -1.80 3.78 5.62
N LEU A 25 -3.11 3.81 5.35
CA LEU A 25 -3.63 4.04 4.00
C LEU A 25 -3.36 5.50 3.57
N LEU A 26 -2.60 5.69 2.50
CA LEU A 26 -2.35 7.00 1.90
C LEU A 26 -3.40 7.36 0.85
N MET A 27 -3.81 6.38 0.04
CA MET A 27 -4.76 6.60 -1.04
C MET A 27 -5.48 5.30 -1.40
N LYS A 28 -6.74 5.44 -1.84
CA LYS A 28 -7.51 4.38 -2.48
C LYS A 28 -8.33 4.97 -3.61
N ASP A 29 -8.06 4.56 -4.85
CA ASP A 29 -8.81 4.98 -6.03
C ASP A 29 -8.96 3.83 -7.03
N ARG A 30 -10.19 3.55 -7.44
CA ARG A 30 -10.55 2.43 -8.34
C ARG A 30 -9.94 1.10 -7.88
N ASN A 31 -9.02 0.56 -8.67
CA ASN A 31 -8.29 -0.67 -8.40
C ASN A 31 -6.93 -0.44 -7.74
N TYR A 32 -6.54 0.81 -7.46
CA TYR A 32 -5.30 1.13 -6.76
C TYR A 32 -5.53 1.37 -5.27
N SER A 33 -4.55 0.93 -4.47
CA SER A 33 -4.41 1.30 -3.07
C SER A 33 -2.95 1.54 -2.75
N ALA A 34 -2.67 2.56 -1.94
CA ALA A 34 -1.33 2.89 -1.51
C ALA A 34 -1.26 2.96 0.01
N TYR A 35 -0.22 2.35 0.58
CA TYR A 35 0.02 2.29 2.00
C TYR A 35 1.41 2.79 2.33
N VAL A 36 1.59 3.27 3.55
CA VAL A 36 2.90 3.59 4.11
C VAL A 36 3.08 2.96 5.47
N GLN A 37 4.32 2.61 5.79
CA GLN A 37 4.73 2.02 7.05
C GLN A 37 5.97 2.76 7.56
N ASP A 38 5.97 3.11 8.84
CA ASP A 38 7.16 3.61 9.53
C ASP A 38 8.08 2.44 9.88
N LEU A 39 9.33 2.53 9.46
CA LEU A 39 10.41 1.57 9.74
C LEU A 39 11.46 2.16 10.70
N GLU A 40 11.08 3.19 11.47
CA GLU A 40 11.90 3.98 12.41
C GLU A 40 12.98 4.85 11.73
N CYS A 41 13.73 4.30 10.77
CA CYS A 41 14.77 5.02 10.04
C CYS A 41 14.27 5.65 8.72
N MET A 42 13.14 5.15 8.21
CA MET A 42 12.54 5.59 6.95
C MET A 42 11.06 5.17 6.88
N TRP A 43 10.37 5.72 5.89
CA TRP A 43 8.99 5.37 5.58
C TRP A 43 8.94 4.55 4.31
N ARG A 44 8.45 3.32 4.37
CA ARG A 44 8.24 2.48 3.20
C ARG A 44 6.83 2.68 2.70
N TRP A 45 6.67 2.95 1.41
CA TRP A 45 5.37 3.01 0.76
C TRP A 45 5.23 1.92 -0.29
N THR A 46 4.02 1.41 -0.44
CA THR A 46 3.66 0.35 -1.38
C THR A 46 2.39 0.74 -2.12
N ILE A 47 2.36 0.48 -3.42
CA ILE A 47 1.20 0.72 -4.28
C ILE A 47 0.77 -0.63 -4.85
N TYR A 48 -0.50 -0.95 -4.67
CA TYR A 48 -1.13 -2.15 -5.17
C TYR A 48 -2.13 -1.79 -6.27
N ARG A 49 -2.30 -2.68 -7.24
CA ARG A 49 -3.37 -2.67 -8.23
C ARG A 49 -4.08 -4.01 -8.20
N ASP A 50 -5.39 -4.03 -8.01
CA ASP A 50 -6.18 -5.28 -7.93
C ASP A 50 -5.61 -6.26 -6.87
N ASN A 51 -5.14 -5.70 -5.74
CA ASN A 51 -4.43 -6.40 -4.66
C ASN A 51 -3.05 -7.00 -5.02
N GLU A 52 -2.51 -6.73 -6.20
CA GLU A 52 -1.15 -7.10 -6.57
C GLU A 52 -0.20 -5.91 -6.37
N LEU A 53 0.97 -6.15 -5.76
CA LEU A 53 1.97 -5.10 -5.58
C LEU A 53 2.53 -4.69 -6.94
N VAL A 54 2.36 -3.42 -7.32
CA VAL A 54 2.85 -2.89 -8.61
C VAL A 54 4.05 -1.97 -8.45
N GLN A 55 4.21 -1.33 -7.30
CA GLN A 55 5.36 -0.49 -7.01
C GLN A 55 5.63 -0.45 -5.50
N GLU A 56 6.91 -0.41 -5.16
CA GLU A 56 7.41 -0.16 -3.82
C GLU A 56 8.43 1.00 -3.86
N GLY A 57 8.54 1.72 -2.76
CA GLY A 57 9.60 2.68 -2.55
C GLY A 57 9.67 3.17 -1.11
N CYS A 58 10.49 4.18 -0.89
CA CYS A 58 10.71 4.74 0.44
C CYS A 58 10.84 6.26 0.43
N SER A 59 10.63 6.88 1.59
CA SER A 59 10.79 8.31 1.79
C SER A 59 11.23 8.61 3.23
N LEU A 60 11.72 9.82 3.46
CA LEU A 60 12.28 10.22 4.77
C LEU A 60 11.21 10.52 5.82
N SER A 61 9.99 10.84 5.40
CA SER A 61 8.85 11.14 6.26
C SER A 61 7.55 10.65 5.63
N GLN A 62 6.51 10.47 6.44
CA GLN A 62 5.15 10.15 5.97
C GLN A 62 4.65 11.15 4.92
N ARG A 63 4.92 12.44 5.12
CA ARG A 63 4.53 13.51 4.19
C ARG A 63 5.20 13.32 2.83
N SER A 64 6.52 13.14 2.81
CA SER A 64 7.25 12.90 1.56
C SER A 64 6.84 11.58 0.88
N ALA A 65 6.39 10.58 1.66
CA ALA A 65 5.83 9.34 1.10
C ALA A 65 4.50 9.59 0.39
N GLN A 66 3.61 10.42 0.96
CA GLN A 66 2.39 10.85 0.28
C GLN A 66 2.70 11.57 -1.04
N GLU A 67 3.61 12.55 -1.02
CA GLU A 67 4.01 13.30 -2.22
C GLU A 67 4.61 12.37 -3.29
N ALA A 68 5.45 11.40 -2.90
CA ALA A 68 6.02 10.40 -3.82
C ALA A 68 4.93 9.51 -4.44
N VAL A 69 3.98 9.01 -3.63
CA VAL A 69 2.85 8.21 -4.11
C VAL A 69 1.99 9.02 -5.08
N ASP A 70 1.68 10.28 -4.78
CA ASP A 70 0.88 11.15 -5.66
C ASP A 70 1.56 11.31 -7.04
N HIS A 71 2.88 11.47 -7.08
CA HIS A 71 3.64 11.55 -8.33
C HIS A 71 3.61 10.25 -9.14
N VAL A 72 3.83 9.11 -8.50
CA VAL A 72 3.76 7.80 -9.17
C VAL A 72 2.36 7.55 -9.71
N MET A 73 1.33 7.91 -8.95
CA MET A 73 -0.06 7.72 -9.34
C MET A 73 -0.48 8.62 -10.49
N ALA A 74 0.02 9.85 -10.56
CA ALA A 74 -0.18 10.71 -11.73
C ALA A 74 0.34 10.03 -13.02
N LEU A 75 1.49 9.36 -12.96
CA LEU A 75 2.05 8.61 -14.09
C LEU A 75 1.22 7.35 -14.42
N LEU A 76 0.85 6.56 -13.40
CA LEU A 76 0.08 5.32 -13.58
C LEU A 76 -1.34 5.59 -14.12
N CYS A 77 -2.00 6.64 -13.65
CA CYS A 77 -3.32 7.05 -14.14
C CYS A 77 -3.28 7.60 -15.57
N HIS A 78 -2.19 8.24 -15.99
CA HIS A 78 -2.00 8.62 -17.39
C HIS A 78 -1.75 7.40 -18.29
N SER A 79 -1.02 6.41 -17.79
CA SER A 79 -0.70 5.20 -18.56
C SER A 79 -1.92 4.32 -18.86
N GLN A 80 -3.03 4.47 -18.13
CA GLN A 80 -4.29 3.76 -18.43
C GLN A 80 -5.11 4.37 -19.58
N LYS A 81 -4.75 5.56 -20.07
CA LYS A 81 -5.49 6.26 -21.14
C LYS A 81 -4.91 6.02 -22.55
N ASN A 82 -3.79 5.30 -22.65
CA ASN A 82 -3.09 4.97 -23.89
C ASN A 82 -3.14 3.45 -24.11
#